data_AF-A0A534N938-F1
#
_entry.id   AF-A0A534N938-F1
#
_cell.length_a   1.000
_cell.length_b   1.000
_cell.length_c   1.000
_cell.angle_alpha   90.00
_cell.angle_beta   90.00
_cell.angle_gamma   90.00
#
_symmetry.space_group_name_H-M   'P 1'
#
loop_
_entity.id
_entity.type
_entity.pdbx_description
1 polymer ?
#
loop_
_entity_poly.entity_id
_entity_poly.type
_entity_poly.pdbx_seq_one_letter_code
_entity_poly.pdbx_strand_id
1 'polypeptide(L)'
;MIVFVTILYGYFRLKIVAAEMQAAPKLAVASVQGGIDIKHKWDIAYMESNLKAYLDLTRGLQGASLVLWPESAVEAWLPENIQRLPPEIFPTLNPDSFLVFGARSFRGDPKGPDLKAFNSVFLI
;
A
#
# COMPACT_ATOMS: atom_id res chain seq x y z
N MET A 1 -30.85 -29.97 -16.57
CA MET A 1 -29.87 -29.82 -17.67
C MET A 1 -28.93 -28.62 -17.45
N ILE A 2 -29.45 -27.41 -17.21
CA ILE A 2 -28.62 -26.20 -16.97
C ILE A 2 -27.61 -26.37 -15.84
N VAL A 3 -28.03 -26.86 -14.66
CA VAL A 3 -27.15 -27.05 -13.50
C VAL A 3 -25.95 -27.95 -13.82
N PHE A 4 -26.18 -29.04 -14.55
CA PHE A 4 -25.13 -29.97 -14.93
C PHE A 4 -24.12 -29.32 -15.89
N VAL A 5 -24.61 -28.58 -16.89
CA VAL A 5 -23.75 -27.84 -17.84
C VAL A 5 -22.93 -26.77 -17.12
N THR A 6 -23.53 -26.05 -16.15
CA THR A 6 -22.82 -25.05 -15.35
C THR A 6 -21.71 -25.67 -14.50
N ILE A 7 -21.96 -26.82 -13.87
CA ILE A 7 -20.94 -27.55 -13.09
C ILE A 7 -19.79 -28.00 -14.00
N LEU A 8 -20.12 -28.59 -15.16
CA LEU A 8 -19.13 -29.06 -16.12
C LEU A 8 -18.26 -27.90 -16.64
N TYR A 9 -18.89 -26.81 -17.04
CA TYR A 9 -18.19 -25.59 -17.45
C TYR A 9 -17.28 -25.06 -16.35
N GLY A 10 -17.79 -24.95 -15.10
CA GLY A 10 -17.01 -24.51 -13.96
C GLY A 10 -15.76 -25.35 -13.73
N TYR A 11 -15.89 -26.68 -13.83
CA TYR A 11 -14.76 -27.60 -13.69
C TYR A 11 -13.66 -27.35 -14.74
N PHE A 12 -14.02 -27.19 -16.01
CA PHE A 12 -13.06 -26.89 -17.07
C PHE A 12 -12.48 -25.48 -16.94
N ARG A 13 -13.33 -24.47 -16.66
CA ARG A 13 -12.90 -23.08 -16.57
C ARG A 13 -11.92 -22.88 -15.41
N LEU A 14 -12.15 -23.50 -14.26
CA LEU A 14 -11.24 -23.44 -13.11
C LEU A 14 -9.86 -23.99 -13.45
N LYS A 15 -9.76 -25.10 -14.21
CA LYS A 15 -8.48 -25.65 -14.65
C LYS A 15 -7.73 -24.71 -15.59
N ILE A 16 -8.44 -24.12 -16.55
CA ILE A 16 -7.86 -23.17 -17.51
C ILE A 16 -7.33 -21.94 -16.76
N VAL A 17 -8.15 -21.34 -15.89
CA VAL A 17 -7.76 -20.18 -15.09
C VAL A 17 -6.58 -20.51 -14.18
N ALA A 18 -6.56 -21.68 -13.56
CA ALA A 18 -5.44 -22.10 -12.71
C ALA A 18 -4.13 -22.24 -13.52
N ALA A 19 -4.19 -22.80 -14.73
CA ALA A 19 -3.04 -22.91 -15.61
C ALA A 19 -2.54 -21.53 -16.07
N GLU A 20 -3.46 -20.64 -16.47
CA GLU A 20 -3.15 -19.24 -16.84
C GLU A 20 -2.52 -18.49 -15.67
N MET A 21 -3.08 -18.61 -14.46
CA MET A 21 -2.55 -17.99 -13.25
C MET A 21 -1.16 -18.52 -12.88
N GLN A 22 -0.87 -19.81 -13.11
CA GLN A 22 0.45 -20.37 -12.86
C GLN A 22 1.50 -19.88 -13.88
N ALA A 23 1.12 -19.77 -15.15
CA ALA A 23 1.99 -19.28 -16.22
C ALA A 23 2.19 -17.76 -16.21
N ALA A 24 1.31 -17.01 -15.53
CA ALA A 24 1.40 -15.56 -15.44
C ALA A 24 2.70 -15.11 -14.74
N PRO A 25 3.35 -14.03 -15.25
CA PRO A 25 4.50 -13.41 -14.58
C PRO A 25 4.21 -13.13 -13.11
N LYS A 26 5.17 -13.45 -12.24
CA LYS A 26 5.07 -13.23 -10.80
C LYS A 26 5.82 -11.97 -10.42
N LEU A 27 5.23 -11.19 -9.53
CA LEU A 27 5.86 -10.05 -8.88
C LEU A 27 6.09 -10.42 -7.41
N ALA A 28 7.32 -10.27 -6.93
CA ALA A 28 7.61 -10.43 -5.51
C ALA A 28 7.12 -9.20 -4.75
N VAL A 29 6.09 -9.39 -3.93
CA VAL A 29 5.46 -8.32 -3.15
C VAL A 29 5.68 -8.56 -1.66
N ALA A 30 6.14 -7.53 -0.95
CA ALA A 30 6.21 -7.52 0.50
C ALA A 30 5.13 -6.60 1.07
N SER A 31 4.26 -7.12 1.94
CA SER A 31 3.32 -6.31 2.69
C SER A 31 3.85 -6.08 4.11
N VAL A 32 3.94 -4.83 4.52
CA VAL A 32 4.49 -4.43 5.82
C VAL A 32 3.35 -4.07 6.76
N GLN A 33 3.30 -4.72 7.92
CA GLN A 33 2.30 -4.45 8.94
C GLN A 33 2.99 -3.98 10.22
N GLY A 34 2.82 -2.70 10.57
CA GLY A 34 3.51 -2.08 11.71
C GLY A 34 2.98 -2.50 13.09
N GLY A 35 1.86 -3.23 13.17
CA GLY A 35 1.30 -3.70 14.46
C GLY A 35 0.86 -2.59 15.42
N ILE A 36 0.50 -1.41 14.88
CA ILE A 36 0.13 -0.22 15.66
C ILE A 36 -1.24 -0.44 16.32
N ASP A 37 -1.34 -0.25 17.63
CA ASP A 37 -2.62 -0.26 18.36
C ASP A 37 -3.50 0.90 17.85
N ILE A 38 -4.76 0.60 17.57
CA ILE A 38 -5.75 1.56 17.07
C ILE A 38 -5.90 2.77 17.99
N LYS A 39 -5.62 2.62 19.30
CA LYS A 39 -5.69 3.69 20.30
C LYS A 39 -4.56 4.73 20.17
N HIS A 40 -3.44 4.34 19.59
CA HIS A 40 -2.26 5.21 19.40
C HIS A 40 -2.16 5.76 17.98
N LYS A 41 -3.07 5.33 17.10
CA LYS A 41 -3.19 5.83 15.74
C LYS A 41 -3.63 7.31 15.80
N TRP A 42 -2.92 8.20 15.12
CA TRP A 42 -3.19 9.65 15.04
C TRP A 42 -2.81 10.49 16.25
N ASP A 43 -2.19 9.89 17.27
CA ASP A 43 -1.58 10.65 18.35
C ASP A 43 -0.22 11.17 17.88
N ILE A 44 -0.07 12.50 17.88
CA ILE A 44 1.14 13.21 17.42
C ILE A 44 2.38 12.69 18.15
N ALA A 45 2.24 12.26 19.41
CA ALA A 45 3.35 11.69 20.18
C ALA A 45 3.91 10.38 19.60
N TYR A 46 3.11 9.67 18.79
CA TYR A 46 3.47 8.35 18.23
C TYR A 46 3.71 8.36 16.73
N MET A 47 3.44 9.47 16.02
CA MET A 47 3.61 9.56 14.56
C MET A 47 5.03 9.17 14.11
N GLU A 48 6.06 9.71 14.79
CA GLU A 48 7.46 9.39 14.47
C GLU A 48 7.81 7.94 14.78
N SER A 49 7.37 7.41 15.93
CA SER A 49 7.63 6.01 16.30
C SER A 49 6.93 5.03 15.36
N ASN A 50 5.72 5.37 14.91
CA ASN A 50 4.92 4.56 13.99
C ASN A 50 5.58 4.52 12.62
N LEU A 51 5.97 5.68 12.07
CA LEU A 51 6.70 5.75 10.81
C LEU A 51 8.03 5.01 10.92
N LYS A 52 8.77 5.17 12.03
CA LYS A 52 10.02 4.45 12.28
C LYS A 52 9.84 2.94 12.26
N ALA A 53 8.75 2.40 12.81
CA ALA A 53 8.46 0.97 12.75
C ALA A 53 8.33 0.48 11.30
N TYR A 54 7.63 1.22 10.42
CA TYR A 54 7.53 0.88 9.00
C TYR A 54 8.89 0.97 8.28
N LEU A 55 9.67 2.02 8.54
CA LEU A 55 11.02 2.18 7.97
C LEU A 55 11.95 1.04 8.37
N ASP A 56 11.95 0.66 9.65
CA ASP A 56 12.80 -0.40 10.19
C ASP A 56 12.40 -1.78 9.65
N LEU A 57 11.09 -2.08 9.58
CA LEU A 57 10.57 -3.31 8.97
C LEU A 57 10.90 -3.39 7.47
N THR A 58 10.95 -2.24 6.79
CA THR A 58 11.24 -2.19 5.35
C THR A 58 12.72 -2.36 5.04
N ARG A 59 13.63 -1.85 5.89
CA ARG A 59 15.09 -1.89 5.70
C ARG A 59 15.65 -3.31 5.48
N GLY A 60 14.99 -4.32 6.03
CA GLY A 60 15.41 -5.73 5.94
C GLY A 60 14.81 -6.52 4.77
N LEU A 61 13.94 -5.93 3.95
CA LEU A 61 13.23 -6.65 2.89
C LEU A 61 14.14 -6.87 1.69
N GLN A 62 14.59 -8.11 1.51
CA GLN A 62 15.36 -8.53 0.34
C GLN A 62 14.44 -9.19 -0.71
N GLY A 63 14.69 -8.88 -1.98
CA GLY A 63 14.05 -9.56 -3.11
C GLY A 63 12.60 -9.15 -3.42
N ALA A 64 12.01 -8.19 -2.68
CA ALA A 64 10.70 -7.64 -2.99
C ALA A 64 10.81 -6.54 -4.05
N SER A 65 10.13 -6.70 -5.19
CA SER A 65 10.03 -5.68 -6.24
C SER A 65 8.98 -4.62 -5.93
N LEU A 66 8.04 -4.93 -5.03
CA LEU A 66 7.00 -4.01 -4.59
C LEU A 66 6.80 -4.14 -3.07
N VAL A 67 6.88 -3.02 -2.36
CA VAL A 67 6.58 -2.93 -0.93
C VAL A 67 5.24 -2.23 -0.75
N LEU A 68 4.35 -2.81 0.06
CA LEU A 68 3.04 -2.27 0.37
C LEU A 68 2.95 -1.90 1.84
N TRP A 69 2.73 -0.62 2.11
CA TRP A 69 2.35 -0.10 3.42
C TRP A 69 0.84 0.17 3.48
N PRO A 70 0.18 -0.05 4.62
CA PRO A 70 -1.26 0.13 4.78
C PRO A 70 -1.69 1.60 4.71
N GLU A 71 -3.02 1.80 4.70
CA GLU A 71 -3.70 3.09 4.54
C GLU A 71 -3.17 4.25 5.41
N SER A 72 -2.69 3.94 6.61
CA SER A 72 -2.29 4.93 7.60
C SER A 72 -0.86 4.73 8.08
N ALA A 73 -0.01 4.16 7.23
CA ALA A 73 1.41 4.02 7.55
C ALA A 73 2.12 5.38 7.61
N VAL A 74 1.66 6.33 6.80
CA VAL A 74 2.08 7.72 6.86
C VAL A 74 0.91 8.54 7.40
N GLU A 75 1.05 9.00 8.64
CA GLU A 75 0.01 9.76 9.33
C GLU A 75 0.01 11.26 8.95
N ALA A 76 1.06 11.71 8.25
CA ALA A 76 1.17 13.07 7.73
C ALA A 76 0.16 13.34 6.61
N TRP A 77 -0.30 14.59 6.50
CA TRP A 77 -1.15 15.05 5.42
C TRP A 77 -0.31 15.50 4.22
N LEU A 78 -0.58 14.94 3.04
CA LEU A 78 0.18 15.22 1.83
C LEU A 78 -0.66 16.01 0.81
N PRO A 79 -0.11 17.01 0.11
CA PRO A 79 -0.77 17.58 -1.06
C PRO A 79 -1.04 16.49 -2.10
N GLU A 80 -2.23 16.48 -2.70
CA GLU A 80 -2.57 15.48 -3.74
C GLU A 80 -1.61 15.54 -4.95
N ASN A 81 -1.11 16.72 -5.30
CA ASN A 81 -0.19 16.97 -6.41
C ASN A 81 1.28 17.02 -5.97
N ILE A 82 1.63 16.40 -4.84
CA ILE A 82 3.00 16.37 -4.35
C ILE A 82 3.94 15.73 -5.37
N GLN A 83 4.99 16.46 -5.75
CA GLN A 83 6.00 15.97 -6.72
C GLN A 83 7.21 15.33 -6.01
N ARG A 84 7.45 15.72 -4.75
CA ARG A 84 8.57 15.23 -3.96
C ARG A 84 8.11 15.01 -2.54
N LEU A 85 8.19 13.78 -2.07
CA LEU A 85 7.87 13.46 -0.69
C LEU A 85 8.96 14.00 0.26
N PRO A 86 8.59 14.25 1.53
CA PRO A 86 9.55 14.50 2.60
C PRO A 86 10.55 13.33 2.72
N PRO A 87 11.86 13.60 2.89
CA PRO A 87 12.90 12.57 2.97
C PRO A 87 12.71 11.58 4.12
N GLU A 88 11.99 11.98 5.18
CA GLU A 88 11.73 11.16 6.37
C GLU A 88 10.80 9.97 6.06
N ILE A 89 9.96 10.10 5.03
CA ILE A 89 9.00 9.06 4.64
C ILE A 89 9.65 8.02 3.72
N PHE A 90 10.78 8.34 3.08
CA PHE A 90 11.45 7.44 2.15
C PHE A 90 12.18 6.30 2.89
N PRO A 91 11.72 5.03 2.78
CA PRO A 91 12.51 3.92 3.26
C PRO A 91 13.74 3.68 2.39
N THR A 92 14.73 3.01 2.95
CA THR A 92 15.81 2.42 2.15
C THR A 92 15.24 1.21 1.41
N LEU A 93 15.18 1.30 0.08
CA LEU A 93 14.71 0.26 -0.82
C LEU A 93 15.85 -0.23 -1.71
N ASN A 94 15.68 -1.40 -2.32
CA ASN A 94 16.57 -1.79 -3.41
C ASN A 94 16.29 -0.89 -4.64
N PRO A 95 17.28 -0.67 -5.54
CA PRO A 95 17.14 0.25 -6.65
C PRO A 95 15.94 -0.01 -7.59
N ASP A 96 15.50 -1.26 -7.69
CA ASP A 96 14.39 -1.69 -8.56
C ASP A 96 13.10 -2.01 -7.77
N SER A 97 13.05 -1.62 -6.49
CA SER A 97 11.89 -1.82 -5.62
C SER A 97 11.03 -0.56 -5.59
N PHE A 98 9.73 -0.73 -5.77
CA PHE A 98 8.74 0.33 -5.60
C PHE A 98 8.12 0.29 -4.20
N LEU A 99 7.68 1.44 -3.68
CA LEU A 99 6.86 1.51 -2.48
C LEU A 99 5.49 2.11 -2.81
N VAL A 100 4.45 1.40 -2.37
CA VAL A 100 3.09 1.91 -2.31
C VAL A 100 2.71 2.09 -0.84
N PHE A 101 2.19 3.25 -0.48
CA PHE A 101 1.75 3.52 0.87
C PHE A 101 0.45 4.33 0.89
N GLY A 102 -0.31 4.16 1.96
CA GLY A 102 -1.48 5.00 2.22
C GLY A 102 -1.14 6.20 3.11
N ALA A 103 -1.75 7.33 2.78
CA ALA A 103 -1.74 8.54 3.59
C ALA A 103 -3.00 9.35 3.36
N ARG A 104 -3.25 10.32 4.25
CA ARG A 104 -4.27 11.36 3.98
C ARG A 104 -3.71 12.35 2.98
N SER A 105 -4.51 12.70 1.98
CA SER A 105 -4.16 13.77 1.05
C SER A 105 -5.15 14.93 1.11
N PHE A 106 -4.73 16.08 0.59
CA PHE A 106 -5.61 17.24 0.47
C PHE A 106 -5.46 17.98 -0.86
N ARG A 107 -6.56 18.62 -1.27
CA ARG A 107 -6.62 19.55 -2.40
C ARG A 107 -7.20 20.89 -1.93
N GLY A 108 -6.60 21.99 -2.37
CA GLY A 108 -6.97 23.35 -1.96
C GLY A 108 -6.06 23.90 -0.86
N ASP A 109 -6.43 25.06 -0.30
CA ASP A 109 -5.71 25.67 0.82
C ASP A 109 -6.00 24.91 2.13
N PRO A 110 -4.99 24.37 2.84
CA PRO A 110 -5.14 23.72 4.15
C PRO A 110 -5.86 24.57 5.21
N LYS A 111 -5.82 25.90 5.08
CA LYS A 111 -6.45 26.84 6.00
C LYS A 111 -7.72 27.48 5.43
N GLY A 112 -8.07 27.16 4.19
CA GLY A 112 -9.20 27.72 3.48
C GLY A 112 -10.46 26.86 3.61
N PRO A 113 -11.64 27.44 3.33
CA PRO A 113 -12.91 26.72 3.35
C PRO A 113 -13.04 25.67 2.23
N ASP A 114 -12.22 25.77 1.17
CA ASP A 114 -12.25 24.88 0.01
C ASP A 114 -11.42 23.59 0.18
N LEU A 115 -10.94 23.32 1.40
CA LEU A 115 -10.14 22.14 1.72
C LEU A 115 -10.92 20.85 1.45
N LYS A 116 -10.42 20.03 0.55
CA LYS A 116 -10.92 18.67 0.32
C LYS A 116 -9.90 17.67 0.82
N ALA A 117 -10.31 16.84 1.77
CA ALA A 117 -9.49 15.77 2.33
C ALA A 117 -9.83 14.43 1.67
N PHE A 118 -8.82 13.60 1.44
CA PHE A 118 -8.96 12.28 0.84
C PHE A 118 -8.16 11.24 1.61
N ASN A 119 -8.62 10.00 1.54
CA ASN A 119 -7.81 8.83 1.83
C ASN A 119 -7.17 8.40 0.50
N SER A 120 -5.84 8.36 0.45
CA SER A 120 -5.09 8.25 -0.81
C SER A 120 -3.97 7.24 -0.71
N VAL A 121 -3.63 6.71 -1.89
CA VAL A 121 -2.51 5.80 -2.08
C VAL A 121 -1.48 6.51 -2.96
N PHE A 122 -0.22 6.44 -2.54
CA PHE A 122 0.93 7.01 -3.25
C PHE A 122 1.85 5.89 -3.71
N LEU A 123 2.54 6.10 -4.82
CA LEU A 123 3.54 5.20 -5.39
C LEU A 123 4.84 5.98 -5.60
N ILE A 124 5.94 5.40 -5.15
CA ILE A 124 7.31 5.91 -5.37
C ILE A 124 8.26 4.80 -5.80
#